data_AF-A0A353WXW1-F1
#
_entry.id   AF-A0A353WXW1-F1
#
_cell.length_a   1.000
_cell.length_b   1.000
_cell.length_c   1.000
_cell.angle_alpha   90.00
_cell.angle_beta   90.00
_cell.angle_gamma   90.00
#
_symmetry.space_group_name_H-M   'P 1'
#
loop_
_entity.id
_entity.type
_entity.pdbx_description
1 polymer ?
#
loop_
_entity_poly.entity_id
_entity_poly.type
_entity_poly.pdbx_seq_one_letter_code
_entity_poly.pdbx_strand_id
1 'polypeptide(L)'
;MHKLSDLPNISRKIEQLLLQVGIDTPEKLRFQGSEKAYKQIRSLCPDACFNLLLALEGAIQNKNWRNLSPQVKNYLQQVVFFYENDTMEESF
;
A
#
# COMPACT_ATOMS: atom_id res chain seq x y z
N MET A 1 5.49 -11.95 -18.32
CA MET A 1 4.79 -11.00 -17.44
C MET A 1 5.10 -11.37 -16.01
N HIS A 2 5.60 -10.43 -15.21
CA HIS A 2 5.86 -10.64 -13.79
C HIS A 2 4.56 -10.46 -13.01
N LYS A 3 4.30 -11.36 -12.06
CA LYS A 3 3.16 -11.26 -11.16
C LYS A 3 3.45 -10.23 -10.08
N LEU A 4 2.41 -9.72 -9.42
CA LEU A 4 2.60 -8.83 -8.27
C LEU A 4 3.27 -9.57 -7.13
N SER A 5 2.95 -10.85 -6.92
CA SER A 5 3.58 -11.70 -5.92
C SER A 5 5.08 -11.96 -6.14
N ASP A 6 5.63 -11.61 -7.32
CA ASP A 6 7.05 -11.71 -7.60
C ASP A 6 7.83 -10.51 -7.03
N LEU A 7 7.14 -9.42 -6.66
CA LEU A 7 7.74 -8.25 -6.03
C LEU A 7 8.08 -8.52 -4.56
N PRO A 8 9.13 -7.87 -4.02
CA PRO A 8 9.44 -8.00 -2.60
C PRO A 8 8.25 -7.53 -1.76
N ASN A 9 8.04 -8.22 -0.64
CA ASN A 9 6.99 -7.94 0.35
C ASN A 9 5.54 -8.19 -0.13
N ILE A 10 5.31 -8.54 -1.40
CA ILE A 10 3.97 -8.84 -1.89
C ILE A 10 3.68 -10.33 -1.72
N SER A 11 2.96 -10.67 -0.65
CA SER A 11 2.38 -12.00 -0.52
C SER A 11 1.23 -12.20 -1.49
N ARG A 12 0.84 -13.46 -1.77
CA ARG A 12 -0.38 -13.76 -2.55
C ARG A 12 -1.62 -13.06 -2.00
N LYS A 13 -1.73 -12.91 -0.68
CA LYS A 13 -2.86 -12.18 -0.05
C LYS A 13 -2.87 -10.71 -0.44
N ILE A 14 -1.70 -10.06 -0.47
CA ILE A 14 -1.58 -8.65 -0.89
C ILE A 14 -1.86 -8.51 -2.38
N GLU A 15 -1.37 -9.43 -3.22
CA GLU A 15 -1.70 -9.48 -4.64
C GLU A 15 -3.23 -9.57 -4.87
N GLN A 16 -3.94 -10.42 -4.12
CA GLN A 16 -5.40 -10.50 -4.24
C GLN A 16 -6.11 -9.18 -3.87
N LEU A 17 -5.64 -8.48 -2.83
CA LEU A 17 -6.18 -7.16 -2.47
C LEU A 17 -5.91 -6.12 -3.57
N LEU A 18 -4.70 -6.12 -4.13
CA LEU A 18 -4.35 -5.26 -5.27
C LEU A 18 -5.25 -5.53 -6.47
N LEU A 19 -5.49 -6.80 -6.80
CA LEU A 19 -6.38 -7.18 -7.90
C LEU A 19 -7.83 -6.71 -7.65
N GLN A 20 -8.32 -6.78 -6.41
CA GLN A 20 -9.67 -6.29 -6.06
C GLN A 20 -9.84 -4.79 -6.24
N VAL A 21 -8.79 -4.00 -6.02
CA VAL A 21 -8.78 -2.55 -6.29
C VAL A 21 -8.36 -2.21 -7.73
N GLY A 22 -8.28 -3.23 -8.60
CA GLY A 22 -7.98 -3.09 -10.02
C GLY A 22 -6.50 -2.90 -10.33
N ILE A 23 -5.57 -3.16 -9.41
CA ILE A 23 -4.13 -3.14 -9.65
C ILE A 23 -3.65 -4.56 -9.95
N ASP A 24 -3.38 -4.84 -11.22
CA ASP A 24 -3.12 -6.19 -11.75
C ASP A 24 -1.67 -6.40 -12.22
N THR A 25 -0.87 -5.34 -12.24
CA THR A 25 0.51 -5.36 -12.74
C THR A 25 1.45 -4.55 -11.86
N PRO A 26 2.73 -4.95 -11.75
CA PRO A 26 3.76 -4.15 -11.09
C PRO A 26 3.85 -2.71 -11.63
N GLU A 27 3.65 -2.52 -12.93
CA GLU A 27 3.67 -1.22 -13.59
C GLU A 27 2.53 -0.34 -13.10
N LYS A 28 1.32 -0.91 -12.97
CA LYS A 28 0.15 -0.20 -12.44
C LYS A 28 0.32 0.15 -10.96
N LEU A 29 0.91 -0.75 -10.15
CA LEU A 29 1.25 -0.44 -8.76
C LEU A 29 2.24 0.73 -8.68
N ARG A 30 3.30 0.74 -9.49
CA ARG A 30 4.28 1.84 -9.53
C ARG A 30 3.67 3.14 -10.02
N PHE A 31 2.84 3.10 -11.06
CA PHE A 31 2.14 4.27 -11.59
C PHE A 31 1.19 4.88 -10.57
N GLN A 32 0.47 4.04 -9.82
CA GLN A 32 -0.52 4.48 -8.86
C GLN A 32 0.08 4.95 -7.52
N GLY A 33 1.20 4.34 -7.10
CA GLY A 33 1.84 4.62 -5.82
C GLY A 33 1.24 3.82 -4.65
N SER A 34 2.06 3.63 -3.61
CA SER A 34 1.72 2.85 -2.42
C SER A 34 0.57 3.46 -1.63
N GLU A 35 0.56 4.79 -1.46
CA GLU A 35 -0.46 5.52 -0.73
C GLU A 35 -1.86 5.33 -1.34
N LYS A 36 -2.00 5.59 -2.65
CA LYS A 36 -3.31 5.48 -3.30
C LYS A 36 -3.80 4.04 -3.34
N ALA A 37 -2.91 3.08 -3.60
CA ALA A 37 -3.23 1.66 -3.52
C ALA A 37 -3.70 1.26 -2.12
N TYR A 38 -3.01 1.71 -1.07
CA TYR A 38 -3.37 1.47 0.32
C TYR A 38 -4.74 2.06 0.68
N LYS A 39 -5.01 3.32 0.33
CA LYS A 39 -6.30 3.97 0.60
C LYS A 39 -7.46 3.20 -0.03
N GLN A 40 -7.31 2.76 -1.29
CA GLN A 40 -8.32 1.93 -1.95
C GLN A 40 -8.51 0.57 -1.28
N ILE A 41 -7.41 -0.10 -0.90
CA ILE A 41 -7.51 -1.39 -0.20
C ILE A 41 -8.19 -1.20 1.16
N ARG A 42 -7.88 -0.12 1.87
CA ARG A 42 -8.44 0.14 3.20
C ARG A 42 -9.92 0.49 3.16
N SER A 43 -10.41 1.12 2.08
CA SER A 43 -11.86 1.28 1.84
C SER A 43 -12.60 -0.06 1.67
N LEU A 44 -11.92 -1.12 1.18
CA LEU A 44 -12.50 -2.47 1.09
C LEU A 44 -12.28 -3.31 2.35
N CYS A 45 -11.16 -3.07 3.05
CA CYS A 45 -10.73 -3.81 4.23
C CYS A 45 -10.22 -2.82 5.29
N PRO A 46 -11.09 -2.32 6.17
CA PRO A 46 -10.73 -1.32 7.18
C PRO A 46 -9.58 -1.77 8.11
N ASP A 47 -9.43 -3.08 8.32
CA ASP A 47 -8.38 -3.68 9.13
C ASP A 47 -6.99 -3.71 8.44
N ALA A 48 -6.86 -3.16 7.24
CA ALA A 48 -5.60 -3.09 6.52
C ALA A 48 -4.56 -2.28 7.33
N CYS A 49 -3.54 -2.96 7.83
CA CYS A 49 -2.56 -2.38 8.75
C CYS A 49 -1.46 -1.57 8.04
N PHE A 50 -0.75 -0.75 8.80
CA PHE A 50 0.40 0.04 8.32
C PHE A 50 1.48 -0.81 7.60
N ASN A 51 1.66 -2.08 8.00
CA ASN A 51 2.59 -2.98 7.34
C ASN A 51 2.22 -3.25 5.87
N LEU A 52 0.93 -3.16 5.50
CA LEU A 52 0.52 -3.23 4.09
C LEU A 52 1.12 -2.06 3.32
N LEU A 53 0.97 -0.83 3.81
CA LEU A 53 1.52 0.36 3.16
C LEU A 53 3.05 0.26 3.00
N LEU A 54 3.75 -0.19 4.05
CA LEU A 54 5.20 -0.46 3.98
C LEU A 54 5.57 -1.53 2.96
N ALA A 55 4.78 -2.60 2.85
CA ALA A 55 5.00 -3.67 1.89
C ALA A 55 4.85 -3.17 0.45
N LEU A 56 3.82 -2.35 0.18
CA LEU A 56 3.59 -1.74 -1.14
C LEU A 56 4.72 -0.79 -1.52
N GLU A 57 5.17 0.07 -0.60
CA GLU A 57 6.28 0.99 -0.87
C GLU A 57 7.60 0.22 -1.09
N GLY A 58 7.87 -0.80 -0.28
CA GLY A 58 9.02 -1.68 -0.47
C GLY A 58 8.99 -2.39 -1.83
N ALA A 59 7.81 -2.82 -2.28
CA ALA A 59 7.63 -3.42 -3.60
C ALA A 59 7.95 -2.43 -4.73
N ILE A 60 7.46 -1.19 -4.63
CA ILE A 60 7.72 -0.11 -5.60
C ILE A 60 9.21 0.24 -5.67
N GLN A 61 9.87 0.34 -4.52
CA GLN A 61 11.31 0.62 -4.43
C GLN A 61 12.21 -0.60 -4.67
N ASN A 62 11.62 -1.77 -4.91
CA ASN A 62 12.32 -3.06 -5.02
C ASN A 62 13.27 -3.34 -3.83
N LYS A 63 12.79 -3.11 -2.60
CA LYS A 63 13.52 -3.29 -1.33
C LYS A 63 12.68 -4.07 -0.33
N ASN A 64 13.35 -4.81 0.57
CA ASN A 64 12.68 -5.28 1.79
C ASN A 64 12.15 -4.07 2.56
N TRP A 65 10.89 -4.09 3.00
CA TRP A 65 10.25 -2.96 3.68
C TRP A 65 11.03 -2.49 4.93
N ARG A 66 11.79 -3.40 5.57
CA ARG A 66 12.65 -3.06 6.72
C ARG A 66 13.74 -2.06 6.35
N ASN A 67 14.20 -2.07 5.10
CA ASN A 67 15.28 -1.25 4.57
C ASN A 67 14.80 0.08 3.96
N LEU A 68 13.51 0.41 4.07
CA LEU A 68 13.02 1.74 3.74
C LEU A 68 13.66 2.78 4.67
N SER A 69 13.97 3.95 4.12
CA SER A 69 14.59 5.01 4.91
C SER A 69 13.64 5.51 6.01
N PRO A 70 14.18 6.03 7.12
CA PRO A 70 13.36 6.64 8.18
C PRO A 70 12.43 7.72 7.64
N GLN A 71 12.89 8.53 6.69
CA GLN A 71 12.10 9.60 6.06
C GLN A 71 10.87 9.05 5.34
N VAL A 72 11.03 7.97 4.57
CA VAL A 72 9.90 7.29 3.89
C VAL A 72 8.95 6.70 4.91
N LYS A 73 9.44 6.02 5.95
CA LYS A 73 8.57 5.45 7.00
C LYS A 73 7.77 6.53 7.72
N ASN A 74 8.39 7.66 8.05
CA ASN A 74 7.71 8.79 8.68
C ASN A 74 6.63 9.40 7.76
N TYR A 75 6.93 9.56 6.46
CA TYR A 75 5.93 10.00 5.48
C TYR A 75 4.73 9.05 5.44
N LEU A 76 4.97 7.74 5.36
CA LEU A 76 3.90 6.75 5.31
C LEU A 76 3.08 6.69 6.62
N GLN A 77 3.68 6.96 7.78
CA GLN A 77 2.95 7.11 9.03
C GLN A 77 2.01 8.31 8.99
N GLN A 78 2.45 9.44 8.43
CA GLN A 78 1.60 10.61 8.24
C GLN A 78 0.43 10.30 7.30
N VAL A 79 0.67 9.56 6.21
CA VAL A 79 -0.40 9.10 5.30
C VAL A 79 -1.50 8.33 6.04
N VAL A 80 -1.12 7.40 6.93
CA VAL A 80 -2.11 6.64 7.73
C VAL A 80 -2.83 7.56 8.71
N PHE A 81 -2.09 8.41 9.43
CA PHE A 81 -2.67 9.36 10.37
C PHE A 81 -3.70 10.26 9.69
N PHE A 82 -3.36 10.88 8.56
CA PHE A 82 -4.29 11.76 7.83
C PHE A 82 -5.50 10.98 7.31
N TYR A 83 -5.32 9.79 6.76
CA TYR A 83 -6.45 8.98 6.30
C TYR A 83 -7.43 8.62 7.43
N GLU A 84 -6.94 8.30 8.62
CA GLU A 84 -7.77 7.99 9.79
C GLU A 84 -8.53 9.20 10.33
N ASN A 85 -7.99 10.42 10.16
CA ASN A 85 -8.66 11.65 10.61
C ASN A 85 -9.61 12.22 9.53
N ASP A 86 -9.23 12.16 8.24
CA ASP A 86 -10.07 12.63 7.12
C ASP A 86 -11.38 11.80 7.03
N THR A 87 -11.31 10.50 7.30
CA THR A 87 -12.50 9.63 7.29
C THR A 87 -13.48 9.91 8.43
N MET A 88 -13.09 10.66 9.47
CA MET A 88 -14.02 11.09 10.52
C MET A 88 -14.82 12.34 10.11
N GLU A 89 -14.30 13.19 9.21
CA GLU A 89 -15.01 14.40 8.77
C GLU A 89 -16.15 14.10 7.79
N GLU A 90 -16.09 13.02 7.01
CA GLU A 90 -17.17 12.60 6.10
C GLU A 90 -18.33 11.85 6.79
N SER A 91 -18.28 11.70 8.13
CA SER A 91 -19.26 10.94 8.91
C SER A 91 -20.25 11.79 9.73
N PHE A 92 -20.31 13.10 9.47
CA PHE A 92 -21.27 14.03 10.09
C PHE A 92 -22.24 14.65 9.09
#